data_AF-A0A1M6U071-F1
#
_entry.id   AF-A0A1M6U071-F1
#
_cell.length_a   1.000
_cell.length_b   1.000
_cell.length_c   1.000
_cell.angle_alpha   90.00
_cell.angle_beta   90.00
_cell.angle_gamma   90.00
#
_symmetry.space_group_name_H-M   'P 1'
#
loop_
_entity.id
_entity.type
_entity.pdbx_description
1 polymer ?
#
loop_
_entity_poly.entity_id
_entity_poly.type
_entity_poly.pdbx_seq_one_letter_code
_entity_poly.pdbx_strand_id
1 'polypeptide(L)' 'MKGLLIAAVIVAGLYFADQHYTAGKYASAVGQLATQLRHSFGV' A
#
# COMPACT_ATOMS: atom_id res chain seq x y z
N MET A 1 11.01 12.87 0.04
CA MET A 1 10.62 12.12 -1.19
C MET A 1 11.08 10.66 -1.20
N LYS A 2 12.28 10.29 -0.70
CA LYS A 2 12.71 8.88 -0.64
C LYS A 2 11.79 7.95 0.18
N GLY A 3 11.29 8.41 1.34
CA GLY A 3 10.40 7.61 2.19
C GLY A 3 9.05 7.27 1.53
N LEU A 4 8.49 8.19 0.76
CA LEU A 4 7.25 7.97 0.02
C LEU A 4 7.41 6.94 -1.10
N LEU A 5 8.56 6.94 -1.79
CA LEU A 5 8.86 5.93 -2.82
C LEU A 5 8.99 4.53 -2.20
N ILE A 6 9.68 4.40 -1.06
CA ILE A 6 9.82 3.12 -0.36
C ILE A 6 8.44 2.62 0.08
N ALA A 7 7.62 3.51 0.67
CA ALA A 7 6.28 3.15 1.11
C ALA A 7 5.37 2.74 -0.06
N ALA A 8 5.44 3.45 -1.18
CA ALA A 8 4.68 3.11 -2.38
C ALA A 8 5.05 1.73 -2.93
N VAL A 9 6.35 1.38 -2.94
CA VAL A 9 6.82 0.05 -3.36
C VAL A 9 6.31 -1.05 -2.41
N ILE A 10 6.30 -0.80 -1.10
CA ILE A 10 5.78 -1.75 -0.10
C ILE A 10 4.27 -1.97 -0.29
N VAL A 11 3.49 -0.90 -0.48
CA VAL A 11 2.04 -0.98 -0.70
C VAL A 11 1.73 -1.72 -1.99
N ALA A 12 2.45 -1.42 -3.08
CA ALA A 12 2.28 -2.11 -4.35
C ALA A 12 2.62 -3.61 -4.24
N GLY A 13 3.70 -3.96 -3.53
CA GLY A 13 4.07 -5.34 -3.27
C GLY A 13 3.02 -6.10 -2.44
N LEU A 14 2.49 -5.47 -1.39
CA LEU A 14 1.42 -6.02 -0.57
C LEU A 14 0.13 -6.23 -1.37
N TYR A 15 -0.23 -5.28 -2.24
CA TYR A 15 -1.40 -5.40 -3.11
C TYR A 15 -1.26 -6.58 -4.08
N PHE A 16 -0.11 -6.71 -4.74
CA PHE A 16 0.15 -7.83 -5.65
C PHE A 16 0.19 -9.17 -4.92
N ALA A 17 0.83 -9.23 -3.75
CA ALA A 17 0.86 -10.43 -2.93
C ALA A 17 -0.56 -10.81 -2.47
N ASP A 18 -1.37 -9.85 -2.03
CA ASP A 18 -2.74 -10.11 -1.62
C ASP A 18 -3.62 -10.61 -2.77
N GLN A 19 -3.43 -10.05 -3.97
CA GLN A 19 -4.14 -10.48 -5.16
C GLN A 19 -3.73 -11.90 -5.60
N HIS A 20 -2.46 -12.27 -5.43
CA HIS A 20 -1.95 -13.57 -5.85
C HIS A 20 -2.21 -14.70 -4.84
N TYR A 21 -2.10 -14.42 -3.54
CA TYR A 21 -2.17 -15.45 -2.48
C TYR A 21 -3.48 -15.47 -1.71
N THR A 22 -4.16 -14.33 -1.58
CA THR A 22 -5.34 -14.18 -0.70
C THR A 22 -6.57 -13.66 -1.43
N ALA A 23 -6.54 -13.69 -2.77
CA ALA A 23 -7.64 -13.32 -3.65
C ALA A 23 -8.24 -11.94 -3.34
N GLY A 24 -7.41 -10.98 -2.92
CA GLY A 24 -7.87 -9.62 -2.64
C GLY A 24 -8.51 -9.41 -1.26
N LYS A 25 -8.39 -10.38 -0.34
CA LYS A 25 -8.99 -10.32 1.01
C LYS A 25 -8.52 -9.10 1.81
N TYR A 26 -7.29 -8.65 1.59
CA TYR A 26 -6.68 -7.52 2.30
C TYR A 26 -6.59 -6.24 1.47
N ALA A 27 -7.16 -6.21 0.26
CA ALA A 27 -7.12 -5.06 -0.63
C ALA A 27 -7.67 -3.78 0.03
N SER A 28 -8.70 -3.89 0.86
CA SER A 28 -9.27 -2.78 1.63
C SER A 28 -8.30 -2.23 2.69
N ALA A 29 -7.60 -3.12 3.41
CA ALA A 29 -6.59 -2.75 4.39
C ALA A 29 -5.35 -2.10 3.73
N VAL A 30 -4.90 -2.65 2.59
CA VAL A 30 -3.82 -2.07 1.78
C VAL A 30 -4.20 -0.69 1.24
N GLY A 31 -5.46 -0.50 0.83
CA GLY A 31 -6.00 0.81 0.45
C GLY A 31 -5.99 1.84 1.59
N GLN A 32 -6.42 1.45 2.79
CA GLN A 32 -6.36 2.32 3.97
C GLN A 32 -4.91 2.71 4.34
N LEU A 33 -3.97 1.76 4.23
CA LEU A 33 -2.54 2.03 4.40
C LEU A 33 -2.03 3.04 3.37
N ALA A 34 -2.41 2.90 2.09
CA ALA A 34 -2.05 3.85 1.05
C ALA A 34 -2.57 5.27 1.34
N THR A 35 -3.81 5.39 1.80
CA THR A 35 -4.42 6.67 2.21
C THR A 35 -3.70 7.28 3.43
N GLN A 36 -3.36 6.47 4.44
CA GLN A 36 -2.59 6.94 5.60
C GLN A 36 -1.19 7.40 5.22
N LEU A 37 -0.53 6.70 4.30
CA LEU A 37 0.79 7.08 3.81
C LEU A 37 0.72 8.41 3.05
N ARG A 38 -0.28 8.57 2.17
CA ARG A 38 -0.53 9.82 1.46
C ARG A 38 -0.71 11.00 2.44
N HIS A 39 -1.51 10.81 3.49
CA HIS A 39 -1.72 11.80 4.52
C HIS A 39 -0.43 12.09 5.33
N SER A 40 0.31 11.04 5.73
CA SER A 40 1.55 11.17 6.52
C SER A 40 2.67 11.88 5.75
N PHE A 41 2.69 11.75 4.43
CA PHE A 41 3.66 12.43 3.56
C PHE A 41 3.15 13.76 2.99
N GLY A 42 1.92 14.17 3.31
CA GLY A 42 1.36 15.48 2.96
C GLY A 42 1.12 15.71 1.46
N VAL A 43 0.76 14.67 0.69
CA VAL A 43 0.51 14.71 -0.77
C VAL A 43 -0.97 14.64 -1.12
#